data_AF-A0A8T4A5U0-F1
#
_entry.id   AF-A0A8T4A5U0-F1
#
_cell.length_a   1.000
_cell.length_b   1.000
_cell.length_c   1.000
_cell.angle_alpha   90.00
_cell.angle_beta   90.00
_cell.angle_gamma   90.00
#
_symmetry.space_group_name_H-M   'P 1'
#
loop_
_entity.id
_entity.type
_entity.pdbx_description
1 polymer ?
#
loop_
_entity_poly.entity_id
_entity_poly.type
_entity_poly.pdbx_seq_one_letter_code
_entity_poly.pdbx_strand_id
1 'polypeptide(L)'
;MRFENIILIGTSHIAKQSLNEIKEAITTKKPGIVAVELDRRRLQALFSKEKHKVRLSDIKNIGVRGYFFALLGGWLQRKLGNIVGVAPGSEMKLAIQLAQESGAQIVLIDQDIEITLRKLSEQLTWKEKWHFFIDLVRGLLFSKREIKKYGLSEFDLTKVPDKKLIKQLIAHVKVRYPN
;
A
#
# COMPACT_ATOMS: atom_id res chain seq x y z
N MET A 1 -2.67 -15.39 -15.39
CA MET A 1 -3.65 -15.62 -16.48
C MET A 1 -3.03 -15.14 -17.79
N ARG A 2 -3.15 -15.88 -18.89
CA ARG A 2 -2.59 -15.47 -20.19
C ARG A 2 -3.72 -15.16 -21.15
N PHE A 3 -3.72 -13.96 -21.71
CA PHE A 3 -4.64 -13.53 -22.75
C PHE A 3 -3.80 -13.08 -23.94
N GLU A 4 -3.74 -13.90 -24.99
CA GLU A 4 -2.93 -13.63 -26.18
C GLU A 4 -1.46 -13.31 -25.81
N ASN A 5 -1.06 -12.05 -26.02
CA ASN A 5 0.26 -11.50 -25.78
C ASN A 5 0.41 -10.86 -24.38
N ILE A 6 -0.59 -10.99 -23.51
CA ILE A 6 -0.61 -10.42 -22.16
C ILE A 6 -0.48 -11.52 -21.12
N ILE A 7 0.42 -11.31 -20.16
CA ILE A 7 0.59 -12.15 -18.98
C ILE A 7 0.23 -11.30 -17.76
N LEU A 8 -0.89 -11.64 -17.11
CA LEU A 8 -1.30 -11.01 -15.86
C LEU A 8 -0.78 -11.82 -14.67
N ILE A 9 0.06 -11.17 -13.86
CA ILE A 9 0.61 -11.72 -12.62
C ILE A 9 -0.13 -11.06 -11.45
N GLY A 10 -0.96 -11.82 -10.75
CA GLY A 10 -1.58 -11.35 -9.52
C GLY A 10 -0.55 -11.41 -8.40
N THR A 11 -0.11 -10.26 -7.91
CA THR A 11 0.86 -10.19 -6.83
C THR A 11 0.16 -9.90 -5.51
N SER A 12 0.62 -10.55 -4.45
CA SER A 12 0.36 -10.08 -3.09
C SER A 12 1.57 -9.24 -2.69
N HIS A 13 1.39 -7.92 -2.44
CA HIS A 13 2.43 -6.91 -2.12
C HIS A 13 3.25 -7.19 -0.86
N ILE A 14 3.03 -8.35 -0.27
CA ILE A 14 3.46 -8.77 1.05
C ILE A 14 3.92 -10.23 1.05
N ALA A 15 3.76 -10.96 -0.06
CA ALA A 15 4.15 -12.36 -0.16
C ALA A 15 5.48 -12.50 -0.91
N LYS A 16 6.42 -13.26 -0.32
CA LYS A 16 7.70 -13.61 -0.98
C LYS A 16 7.50 -14.38 -2.28
N GLN A 17 6.44 -15.19 -2.36
CA GLN A 17 6.11 -15.97 -3.56
C GLN A 17 5.95 -15.08 -4.80
N SER A 18 5.33 -13.89 -4.65
CA SER A 18 5.18 -12.90 -5.72
C SER A 18 6.52 -12.53 -6.36
N LEU A 19 7.61 -12.48 -5.59
CA LEU A 19 8.94 -12.11 -6.12
C LEU A 19 9.49 -13.19 -7.07
N ASN A 20 9.31 -14.45 -6.71
CA ASN A 20 9.77 -15.57 -7.53
C ASN A 20 8.97 -15.65 -8.83
N GLU A 21 7.65 -15.49 -8.77
CA GLU A 21 6.76 -15.51 -9.93
C GLU A 21 7.09 -14.39 -10.93
N ILE A 22 7.35 -13.17 -10.43
CA ILE A 22 7.79 -12.04 -11.26
C ILE A 22 9.13 -12.34 -11.92
N LYS A 23 10.09 -12.84 -11.14
CA LYS A 23 11.44 -13.14 -11.64
C LYS A 23 11.39 -14.16 -12.76
N GLU A 24 10.69 -15.27 -12.54
CA GLU A 24 10.50 -16.32 -13.55
C GLU A 24 9.80 -15.77 -14.79
N ALA A 25 8.70 -15.03 -14.62
CA ALA A 25 7.95 -14.49 -15.75
C ALA A 25 8.80 -13.57 -16.63
N ILE A 26 9.53 -12.62 -16.05
CA ILE A 26 10.32 -11.66 -16.84
C ILE A 26 11.53 -12.35 -17.48
N THR A 27 12.27 -13.17 -16.72
CA THR A 27 13.49 -13.82 -17.22
C THR A 27 13.23 -14.89 -18.26
N THR A 28 12.16 -15.68 -18.10
CA THR A 28 11.83 -16.76 -19.03
C THR A 28 11.03 -16.25 -20.23
N LYS A 29 10.06 -15.35 -20.04
CA LYS A 29 9.19 -14.89 -21.13
C LYS A 29 9.76 -13.74 -21.93
N LYS A 30 10.73 -12.99 -21.37
CA LYS A 30 11.40 -11.85 -22.00
C LYS A 30 10.41 -10.90 -22.69
N PRO A 31 9.44 -10.35 -21.94
CA PRO A 31 8.43 -9.49 -22.53
C PRO A 31 9.06 -8.20 -23.08
N GLY A 32 8.53 -7.68 -24.17
CA GLY A 32 8.95 -6.36 -24.68
C GLY A 32 8.48 -5.19 -23.81
N ILE A 33 7.42 -5.40 -23.02
CA ILE A 33 6.82 -4.40 -22.14
C ILE A 33 6.52 -5.03 -20.77
N VAL A 34 6.88 -4.33 -19.70
CA VAL A 34 6.47 -4.63 -18.33
C VAL A 34 5.59 -3.48 -17.81
N ALA A 35 4.29 -3.75 -17.68
CA ALA A 35 3.32 -2.82 -17.11
C ALA A 35 3.19 -3.04 -15.60
N VAL A 36 3.31 -1.98 -14.81
CA VAL A 36 3.29 -2.03 -13.33
C VAL A 36 2.18 -1.13 -12.80
N GLU A 37 1.33 -1.67 -11.91
CA GLU A 37 0.28 -0.96 -11.19
C GLU A 37 0.90 -0.01 -10.14
N LEU A 38 1.50 1.08 -10.62
CA LEU A 38 2.23 2.05 -9.82
C LEU A 38 2.20 3.43 -10.49
N ASP A 39 1.92 4.49 -9.74
CA ASP A 39 1.99 5.87 -10.24
C ASP A 39 3.42 6.46 -10.16
N ARG A 40 3.66 7.59 -10.83
CA ARG A 40 4.98 8.23 -10.91
C ARG A 40 5.55 8.66 -9.56
N ARG A 41 4.72 9.18 -8.66
CA ARG A 41 5.16 9.65 -7.33
C ARG A 41 5.50 8.46 -6.44
N ARG A 42 4.68 7.40 -6.47
CA ARG A 42 4.99 6.16 -5.76
C ARG A 42 6.22 5.46 -6.33
N LEU A 43 6.45 5.52 -7.64
CA LEU A 43 7.70 5.06 -8.26
C LEU A 43 8.91 5.81 -7.68
N GLN A 44 8.87 7.13 -7.65
CA GLN A 44 9.96 7.93 -7.06
C GLN A 44 10.19 7.53 -5.60
N ALA A 45 9.12 7.46 -4.80
CA ALA A 45 9.20 7.05 -3.39
C ALA A 45 9.79 5.65 -3.19
N LEU A 46 9.53 4.71 -4.11
CA LEU A 46 10.03 3.33 -4.04
C LEU A 46 11.56 3.23 -4.26
N PHE A 47 12.13 4.15 -5.04
CA PHE A 47 13.55 4.21 -5.36
C PHE A 47 14.32 5.24 -4.55
N SER A 48 13.64 6.16 -3.86
CA SER A 48 14.26 7.12 -2.93
C SER A 48 14.97 6.39 -1.79
N LYS A 49 16.28 6.59 -1.68
CA LYS A 49 17.11 6.07 -0.57
C LYS A 49 16.89 6.82 0.74
N GLU A 50 16.29 8.01 0.68
CA GLU A 50 15.99 8.82 1.84
C GLU A 50 14.79 8.28 2.60
N LYS A 51 15.08 7.42 3.58
CA LYS A 51 14.19 7.24 4.73
C LYS A 51 14.28 8.53 5.55
N HIS A 52 13.64 9.60 5.10
CA HIS A 52 13.50 10.82 5.91
C HIS A 52 12.78 10.43 7.20
N LYS A 53 13.55 10.24 8.28
CA LYS A 53 12.99 10.17 9.62
C LYS A 53 12.35 11.53 9.86
N VAL A 54 11.05 11.53 10.01
CA VAL A 54 10.25 12.73 10.28
C VAL A 54 10.82 13.41 11.53
N ARG A 55 11.33 14.63 11.39
CA ARG A 55 11.94 15.45 12.45
C ARG A 55 10.97 16.57 12.84
N LEU A 56 11.02 17.01 14.10
CA LEU A 56 10.22 18.15 14.55
C LEU A 56 10.48 19.43 13.72
N SER A 57 11.68 19.57 13.16
CA SER A 57 12.03 20.64 12.22
C SER A 57 11.16 20.66 10.96
N ASP A 58 10.62 19.51 10.55
CA ASP A 58 9.81 19.39 9.34
C ASP A 58 8.48 20.13 9.50
N ILE A 59 7.98 20.31 10.73
CA ILE A 59 6.77 21.12 11.02
C ILE A 59 6.88 22.52 10.41
N LYS A 60 8.07 23.11 10.39
CA LYS A 60 8.29 24.45 9.81
C LYS A 60 8.14 24.47 8.29
N ASN A 61 8.42 23.36 7.62
CA ASN A 61 8.43 23.26 6.16
C ASN A 61 7.10 22.72 5.60
N ILE A 62 6.50 21.73 6.27
CA ILE A 62 5.29 21.03 5.80
C ILE A 62 4.06 21.29 6.69
N GLY A 63 4.19 22.13 7.72
CA GLY A 63 3.13 22.43 8.69
C GLY A 63 2.81 21.27 9.62
N VAL A 64 2.01 21.54 10.67
CA VAL A 64 1.59 20.53 11.65
C VAL A 64 0.79 19.40 11.00
N ARG A 65 -0.04 19.73 10.00
CA ARG A 65 -0.82 18.73 9.23
C ARG A 65 0.10 17.84 8.40
N GLY A 66 1.04 18.40 7.64
CA GLY A 66 1.99 17.61 6.85
C GLY A 66 2.87 16.73 7.72
N TYR A 67 3.34 17.26 8.85
CA TYR A 67 4.12 16.49 9.84
C TYR A 67 3.36 15.27 10.37
N PHE A 68 2.08 15.44 10.72
CA PHE A 68 1.23 14.33 11.15
C PHE A 68 1.08 13.24 10.07
N PHE A 69 0.84 13.63 8.81
CA PHE A 69 0.76 12.67 7.70
C PHE A 69 2.10 11.96 7.43
N ALA A 70 3.22 12.65 7.60
CA ALA A 70 4.54 12.05 7.44
C ALA A 70 4.84 11.03 8.55
N LEU A 71 4.45 11.31 9.80
CA LEU A 71 4.51 10.35 10.92
C LEU A 71 3.63 9.12 10.67
N LEU A 72 2.40 9.35 10.22
CA LEU A 72 1.44 8.30 9.84
C LEU A 72 2.02 7.36 8.78
N GLY A 73 2.53 7.91 7.68
CA GLY A 73 3.11 7.15 6.58
C GLY A 73 4.29 6.30 7.04
N GLY A 74 5.20 6.89 7.82
CA GLY A 74 6.35 6.18 8.39
C GLY A 74 5.97 5.03 9.33
N TRP A 75 4.93 5.21 10.15
CA TRP A 75 4.42 4.13 11.01
C TRP A 75 3.76 3.01 10.21
N LEU A 76 2.90 3.34 9.24
CA LEU A 76 2.22 2.36 8.39
C LEU A 76 3.23 1.49 7.65
N GLN A 77 4.23 2.11 7.04
CA GLN A 77 5.30 1.42 6.33
C GLN A 77 6.07 0.45 7.23
N ARG A 78 6.45 0.89 8.44
CA ARG A 78 7.16 0.03 9.42
C ARG A 78 6.28 -1.12 9.91
N LYS A 79 5.01 -0.86 10.22
CA LYS A 79 4.08 -1.87 10.73
C LYS A 79 3.81 -2.95 9.69
N LEU A 80 3.55 -2.57 8.44
CA LEU A 80 3.34 -3.51 7.35
C LEU A 80 4.61 -4.33 7.06
N GLY A 81 5.78 -3.69 6.95
CA GLY A 81 7.05 -4.39 6.69
C GLY A 81 7.41 -5.42 7.78
N ASN A 82 7.13 -5.12 9.05
CA ASN A 82 7.41 -6.03 10.17
C ASN A 82 6.46 -7.24 10.21
N ILE A 83 5.24 -7.13 9.68
CA ILE A 83 4.25 -8.22 9.70
C ILE A 83 4.52 -9.22 8.58
N VAL A 84 4.97 -8.74 7.42
CA VAL A 84 5.01 -9.54 6.19
C VAL A 84 6.42 -9.98 5.80
N GLY A 85 7.44 -9.47 6.49
CA GLY A 85 8.84 -9.86 6.29
C GLY A 85 9.46 -9.41 4.96
N VAL A 86 8.71 -8.66 4.14
CA VAL A 86 9.15 -8.04 2.89
C VAL A 86 8.73 -6.57 2.94
N ALA A 87 9.56 -5.66 2.44
CA ALA A 87 9.16 -4.26 2.36
C ALA A 87 8.01 -4.12 1.34
N PRO A 88 6.88 -3.48 1.65
CA PRO A 88 5.83 -3.23 0.69
C PRO A 88 6.38 -2.55 -0.58
N GLY A 89 5.98 -3.02 -1.76
CA GLY A 89 6.51 -2.52 -3.03
C GLY A 89 7.77 -3.24 -3.54
N SER A 90 8.27 -4.24 -2.82
CA SER A 90 9.48 -5.00 -3.24
C SER A 90 9.25 -5.75 -4.55
N GLU A 91 8.04 -6.26 -4.76
CA GLU A 91 7.60 -6.90 -6.01
C GLU A 91 7.58 -5.93 -7.18
N MET A 92 7.03 -4.72 -6.99
CA MET A 92 7.04 -3.67 -8.01
C MET A 92 8.48 -3.25 -8.34
N LYS A 93 9.32 -3.09 -7.32
CA LYS A 93 10.73 -2.72 -7.48
C LYS A 93 11.49 -3.77 -8.28
N LEU A 94 11.30 -5.04 -7.93
CA LEU A 94 11.91 -6.17 -8.64
C LEU A 94 11.47 -6.21 -10.10
N ALA A 95 10.17 -6.05 -10.38
CA ALA A 95 9.65 -6.04 -11.74
C ALA A 95 10.31 -4.94 -12.60
N ILE A 96 10.45 -3.74 -12.03
CA ILE A 96 11.09 -2.60 -12.70
C ILE A 96 12.58 -2.86 -12.94
N GLN A 97 13.30 -3.40 -11.95
CA GLN A 97 14.72 -3.71 -12.10
C GLN A 97 14.95 -4.78 -13.18
N LEU A 98 14.19 -5.87 -13.17
CA LEU A 98 14.30 -6.92 -14.17
C LEU A 98 13.89 -6.45 -15.56
N ALA A 99 12.90 -5.55 -15.67
CA ALA A 99 12.54 -4.92 -16.94
C ALA A 99 13.71 -4.10 -17.50
N GLN A 100 14.38 -3.30 -16.66
CA GLN A 100 15.58 -2.55 -17.07
C GLN A 100 16.72 -3.48 -17.51
N GLU A 101 17.00 -4.53 -16.74
CA GLU A 101 18.06 -5.50 -17.05
C GLU A 101 17.81 -6.28 -18.34
N SER A 102 16.53 -6.55 -18.66
CA SER A 102 16.14 -7.27 -19.88
C SER A 102 15.93 -6.36 -21.10
N GLY A 103 16.03 -5.03 -20.93
CA GLY A 103 15.76 -4.06 -21.99
C GLY A 103 14.27 -3.90 -22.33
N ALA A 104 13.37 -4.38 -21.46
CA ALA A 104 11.94 -4.23 -21.63
C ALA A 104 11.48 -2.80 -21.34
N GLN A 105 10.52 -2.30 -22.11
CA GLN A 105 9.89 -1.01 -21.85
C GLN A 105 9.06 -1.07 -20.56
N ILE A 106 9.22 -0.09 -19.67
CA ILE A 106 8.42 0.01 -18.45
C ILE A 106 7.24 0.95 -18.68
N VAL A 107 6.03 0.50 -18.33
CA VAL A 107 4.81 1.30 -18.39
C VAL A 107 4.15 1.32 -17.01
N LEU A 108 3.80 2.52 -16.55
CA LEU A 108 3.06 2.74 -15.31
C LEU A 108 1.57 2.79 -15.64
N ILE A 109 0.77 1.94 -14.99
CA ILE A 109 -0.66 1.76 -15.31
C ILE A 109 -1.61 2.12 -14.16
N ASP A 110 -1.13 2.80 -13.11
CA ASP A 110 -1.96 3.29 -12.01
C ASP A 110 -2.16 4.81 -12.09
N GLN A 111 -3.28 5.29 -11.55
CA GLN A 111 -3.57 6.71 -11.43
C GLN A 111 -2.82 7.31 -10.24
N ASP A 112 -2.58 8.62 -10.29
CA ASP A 112 -1.99 9.33 -9.16
C ASP A 112 -2.87 9.16 -7.90
N ILE A 113 -2.28 8.64 -6.82
CA ILE A 113 -2.96 8.39 -5.56
C ILE A 113 -3.60 9.65 -4.96
N GLU A 114 -3.06 10.84 -5.23
CA GLU A 114 -3.67 12.09 -4.77
C GLU A 114 -5.04 12.34 -5.39
N ILE A 115 -5.27 11.87 -6.63
CA ILE A 115 -6.58 11.95 -7.28
C ILE A 115 -7.58 11.08 -6.53
N THR A 116 -7.19 9.84 -6.20
CA THR A 116 -8.03 8.90 -5.42
C THR A 116 -8.35 9.45 -4.04
N LEU A 117 -7.33 9.97 -3.32
CA LEU A 117 -7.51 10.54 -1.99
C LEU A 117 -8.37 11.81 -2.01
N ARG A 118 -8.22 12.64 -3.05
CA ARG A 118 -9.07 13.82 -3.25
C ARG A 118 -10.52 13.41 -3.47
N LYS A 119 -10.79 12.47 -4.39
CA LYS A 119 -12.15 11.96 -4.65
C LYS A 119 -12.76 11.36 -3.38
N LEU A 120 -12.00 10.55 -2.63
CA LEU A 120 -12.46 10.01 -1.35
C LEU A 120 -12.83 11.13 -0.37
N SER A 121 -11.98 12.16 -0.23
CA SER A 121 -12.27 13.31 0.61
C SER A 121 -13.50 14.09 0.14
N GLU A 122 -13.75 14.18 -1.17
CA GLU A 122 -14.94 14.85 -1.71
C GLU A 122 -16.23 14.09 -1.42
N GLN A 123 -16.19 12.75 -1.35
CA GLN A 123 -17.35 11.92 -0.99
C GLN A 123 -17.67 11.94 0.52
N LEU A 124 -16.68 12.16 1.37
CA LEU A 124 -16.88 12.18 2.82
C LEU A 124 -17.39 13.54 3.31
N THR A 125 -18.44 13.50 4.13
CA THR A 125 -18.91 14.66 4.90
C THR A 125 -17.89 15.10 5.95
N TRP A 126 -18.03 16.32 6.47
CA TRP A 126 -17.17 16.82 7.56
C TRP A 126 -17.18 15.93 8.81
N LYS A 127 -18.34 15.34 9.15
CA LYS A 127 -18.47 14.41 10.28
C LYS A 127 -17.68 13.12 10.02
N GLU A 128 -17.79 12.56 8.82
CA GLU A 128 -17.06 11.35 8.43
C GLU A 128 -15.56 11.59 8.33
N LYS A 129 -15.11 12.74 7.84
CA LYS A 129 -13.69 13.13 7.86
C LYS A 129 -13.13 13.15 9.28
N TRP A 130 -13.91 13.66 10.23
CA TRP A 130 -13.52 13.65 11.64
C TRP A 130 -13.48 12.23 12.22
N HIS A 131 -14.45 11.38 11.87
CA HIS A 131 -14.44 9.97 12.23
C HIS A 131 -13.23 9.23 11.65
N PHE A 132 -12.90 9.46 10.38
CA PHE A 132 -11.73 8.91 9.71
C PHE A 132 -10.43 9.31 10.43
N PHE A 133 -10.30 10.58 10.79
CA PHE A 133 -9.16 11.06 11.57
C PHE A 133 -9.05 10.36 12.93
N ILE A 134 -10.16 10.26 13.68
CA ILE A 134 -10.19 9.57 14.98
C ILE A 134 -9.82 8.10 14.82
N ASP A 135 -10.42 7.42 13.84
CA ASP A 135 -10.21 5.98 13.60
C ASP A 135 -8.74 5.71 13.20
N LEU A 136 -8.12 6.62 12.43
CA LEU A 136 -6.71 6.56 12.07
C LEU A 136 -5.79 6.79 13.28
N VAL A 137 -6.04 7.83 14.08
CA VAL A 137 -5.29 8.13 15.31
C VAL A 137 -5.39 6.97 16.30
N ARG A 138 -6.60 6.44 16.48
CA ARG A 138 -6.85 5.22 17.24
C ARG A 138 -6.00 4.07 16.73
N GLY A 139 -6.04 3.79 15.42
CA GLY A 139 -5.24 2.74 14.79
C GLY A 139 -3.73 2.88 15.04
N LEU A 140 -3.21 4.11 15.12
CA LEU A 140 -1.82 4.38 15.47
C LEU A 140 -1.49 4.18 16.94
N LEU A 141 -2.34 4.68 17.83
CA LEU A 141 -2.10 4.72 19.28
C LEU A 141 -2.38 3.36 19.94
N PHE A 142 -3.25 2.54 19.36
CA PHE A 142 -3.54 1.19 19.84
C PHE A 142 -2.31 0.28 19.66
N SER A 143 -1.53 0.16 20.74
CA SER A 143 -0.49 -0.85 20.91
C SER A 143 -1.08 -2.26 20.83
N LYS A 144 -0.26 -3.27 20.43
CA LYS A 144 -0.62 -4.70 20.35
C LYS A 144 -1.39 -5.23 21.58
N ARG A 145 -1.21 -4.60 22.75
CA ARG A 145 -1.88 -4.95 24.01
C ARG A 145 -3.40 -4.68 24.00
N GLU A 146 -3.87 -3.63 23.34
CA GLU A 146 -5.32 -3.32 23.29
C GLU A 146 -6.03 -4.04 22.14
N ILE A 147 -5.34 -4.30 21.03
CA ILE A 147 -5.85 -5.11 19.90
C ILE A 147 -6.22 -6.53 20.37
N LYS A 148 -5.43 -7.10 21.29
CA LYS A 148 -5.72 -8.38 21.96
C LYS A 148 -7.01 -8.35 22.80
N LYS A 149 -7.36 -7.21 23.38
CA LYS A 149 -8.55 -7.02 24.24
C LYS A 149 -9.85 -6.94 23.42
N TYR A 150 -9.77 -6.54 22.16
CA TYR A 150 -10.89 -6.49 21.21
C TYR A 150 -11.01 -7.75 20.33
N GLY A 151 -10.28 -8.83 20.62
CA GLY A 151 -10.37 -10.10 19.88
C GLY A 151 -9.78 -10.06 18.46
N LEU A 152 -9.02 -9.02 18.10
CA LEU A 152 -8.43 -8.85 16.77
C LEU A 152 -7.05 -9.51 16.62
N SER A 153 -6.74 -10.48 17.49
CA SER A 153 -5.44 -11.17 17.53
C SER A 153 -5.20 -12.13 16.35
N GLU A 154 -6.20 -12.42 15.54
CA GLU A 154 -6.14 -13.39 14.43
C GLU A 154 -6.09 -12.76 13.03
N PHE A 155 -5.88 -11.44 12.91
CA PHE A 155 -5.80 -10.83 11.58
C PHE A 155 -4.43 -11.07 10.93
N ASP A 156 -4.31 -12.22 10.28
CA ASP A 156 -3.15 -12.56 9.45
C ASP A 156 -3.17 -11.75 8.16
N LEU A 157 -2.45 -10.63 8.17
CA LEU A 157 -2.31 -9.77 6.99
C LEU A 157 -1.64 -10.48 5.82
N THR A 158 -0.91 -11.58 6.04
CA THR A 158 -0.18 -12.28 4.96
C THR A 158 -1.10 -13.14 4.09
N LYS A 159 -2.36 -13.32 4.48
CA LYS A 159 -3.34 -14.14 3.77
C LYS A 159 -4.57 -13.32 3.38
N VAL A 160 -5.24 -13.77 2.32
CA VAL A 160 -6.55 -13.24 1.96
C VAL A 160 -7.54 -13.62 3.06
N PRO A 161 -8.21 -12.65 3.71
CA PRO A 161 -9.18 -12.95 4.77
C PRO A 161 -10.39 -13.73 4.24
N ASP A 162 -11.05 -14.48 5.12
CA ASP A 162 -12.28 -15.19 4.78
C ASP A 162 -13.37 -14.25 4.25
N LYS A 163 -14.13 -14.70 3.24
CA LYS A 163 -15.24 -13.93 2.64
C LYS A 163 -16.24 -13.41 3.68
N LYS A 164 -16.50 -14.20 4.73
CA LYS A 164 -17.39 -13.81 5.83
C LYS A 164 -16.86 -12.60 6.59
N LEU A 165 -15.56 -12.61 6.91
CA LEU A 165 -14.89 -11.51 7.59
C LEU A 165 -14.87 -10.26 6.70
N ILE A 166 -14.57 -10.41 5.41
CA ILE A 166 -14.61 -9.29 4.45
C ILE A 166 -16.00 -8.64 4.43
N LYS A 167 -17.07 -9.43 4.35
CA LYS A 167 -18.45 -8.91 4.38
C LYS A 167 -18.76 -8.17 5.69
N GLN A 168 -18.31 -8.71 6.83
CA GLN A 168 -18.50 -8.08 8.13
C GLN A 168 -17.76 -6.74 8.26
N LEU A 169 -16.53 -6.66 7.76
CA LEU A 169 -15.74 -5.42 7.76
C LEU A 169 -16.36 -4.37 6.84
N ILE A 170 -16.76 -4.76 5.62
CA ILE A 170 -17.45 -3.87 4.69
C ILE A 170 -18.75 -3.34 5.28
N ALA A 171 -19.54 -4.19 5.95
CA ALA A 171 -20.77 -3.77 6.62
C ALA A 171 -20.48 -2.71 7.72
N HIS A 172 -19.44 -2.93 8.53
CA HIS A 172 -19.01 -1.94 9.53
C HIS A 172 -18.58 -0.60 8.91
N VAL A 173 -17.79 -0.65 7.84
CA VAL A 173 -17.36 0.56 7.12
C VAL A 173 -18.58 1.30 6.58
N LYS A 174 -19.55 0.60 5.97
CA LYS A 174 -20.78 1.22 5.44
C LYS A 174 -21.64 1.89 6.52
N VAL A 175 -21.69 1.33 7.72
CA VAL A 175 -22.38 1.96 8.86
C VAL A 175 -21.62 3.19 9.35
N ARG A 176 -20.28 3.13 9.35
CA ARG A 176 -19.40 4.21 9.85
C ARG A 176 -19.27 5.39 8.88
N TYR A 177 -19.33 5.10 7.58
CA TYR A 177 -19.18 6.02 6.46
C TYR A 177 -20.34 5.77 5.46
N PRO A 178 -21.56 6.25 5.76
CA PRO A 178 -22.75 5.96 4.96
C PRO A 178 -22.84 6.68 3.61
N ASN A 179 -22.03 7.72 3.36
CA ASN A 179 -22.01 8.42 2.07
C ASN A 179 -21.23 7.68 0.97
#